data_AF-A0A833H9E9-F1
#
_entry.id   AF-A0A833H9E9-F1
#
_cell.length_a   1.000
_cell.length_b   1.000
_cell.length_c   1.000
_cell.angle_alpha   90.00
_cell.angle_beta   90.00
_cell.angle_gamma   90.00
#
_symmetry.space_group_name_H-M   'P 1'
#
loop_
_entity.id
_entity.type
_entity.pdbx_description
1 polymer ?
#
loop_
_entity_poly.entity_id
_entity_poly.type
_entity_poly.pdbx_seq_one_letter_code
_entity_poly.pdbx_strand_id
1 'polypeptide(L)' 'MSYSVRIEAARAALARAAWARGQAPAYGEDAIIDLLADIRHWCKAAGFDFARCDHLAWAFYHDESGAA' A
#
# COMPACT_ATOMS: atom_id res chain seq x y z
N MET A 1 -4.24 14.94 -6.59
CA MET A 1 -3.96 13.77 -7.48
C MET A 1 -5.28 13.08 -7.76
N SER A 2 -5.59 12.63 -8.98
CA SER A 2 -6.90 11.99 -9.24
C SER A 2 -6.97 10.59 -8.61
N TYR A 3 -8.18 10.17 -8.25
CA TYR A 3 -8.44 8.83 -7.70
C TYR A 3 -7.94 7.70 -8.62
N SER A 4 -8.08 7.87 -9.94
CA SER A 4 -7.57 6.92 -10.94
C SER A 4 -6.04 6.74 -10.87
N VAL A 5 -5.27 7.81 -10.66
CA VAL A 5 -3.80 7.74 -10.54
C VAL A 5 -3.41 6.98 -9.27
N ARG A 6 -4.14 7.16 -8.16
CA ARG A 6 -3.91 6.42 -6.91
C ARG A 6 -4.13 4.91 -7.09
N ILE A 7 -5.20 4.52 -7.80
CA ILE A 7 -5.48 3.10 -8.10
C ILE A 7 -4.38 2.49 -8.95
N GLU A 8 -3.97 3.16 -10.03
CA GLU A 8 -2.93 2.63 -10.93
C GLU A 8 -1.57 2.55 -10.23
N ALA A 9 -1.24 3.51 -9.35
CA ALA A 9 -0.05 3.41 -8.50
C ALA A 9 -0.10 2.19 -7.56
N ALA A 10 -1.25 1.93 -6.93
CA ALA A 10 -1.43 0.77 -6.06
C ALA A 10 -1.31 -0.56 -6.84
N ARG A 11 -1.90 -0.64 -8.04
CA ARG A 11 -1.77 -1.81 -8.93
C ARG A 11 -0.33 -2.04 -9.37
N ALA A 12 0.40 -0.98 -9.72
CA ALA A 12 1.81 -1.09 -10.07
C ALA A 12 2.66 -1.60 -8.89
N ALA A 13 2.38 -1.13 -7.67
CA ALA A 13 3.05 -1.61 -6.47
C ALA A 13 2.80 -3.12 -6.23
N LEU A 14 1.54 -3.57 -6.35
CA LEU A 14 1.18 -4.99 -6.25
C LEU A 14 1.91 -5.84 -7.28
N ALA A 15 1.87 -5.44 -8.56
CA ALA A 15 2.56 -6.16 -9.62
C ALA A 15 4.07 -6.25 -9.36
N ARG A 16 4.66 -5.17 -8.85
CA ARG A 16 6.10 -5.12 -8.57
C ARG A 16 6.51 -5.98 -7.37
N ALA A 17 5.66 -6.07 -6.35
CA ALA A 17 5.85 -6.94 -5.20
C ALA A 17 5.73 -8.41 -5.61
N ALA A 18 4.70 -8.78 -6.37
CA ALA A 18 4.54 -10.14 -6.91
C ALA A 18 5.76 -10.57 -7.73
N TRP A 19 6.27 -9.69 -8.61
CA TRP A 19 7.49 -9.95 -9.37
C TRP A 19 8.71 -10.18 -8.48
N ALA A 20 8.87 -9.41 -7.40
CA ALA A 20 9.96 -9.59 -6.44
C ALA A 20 9.89 -10.95 -5.72
N ARG A 21 8.69 -11.51 -5.54
CA ARG A 21 8.45 -12.84 -4.97
C ARG A 21 8.51 -13.97 -6.02
N GLY A 22 8.76 -13.66 -7.29
CA GLY A 22 8.72 -14.65 -8.38
C GLY A 22 7.32 -15.17 -8.69
N GLN A 23 6.28 -14.43 -8.31
CA GLN A 23 4.88 -14.79 -8.50
C GLN A 23 4.24 -13.98 -9.64
N ALA A 24 3.19 -14.53 -10.24
CA ALA A 24 2.35 -13.76 -11.15
C ALA A 24 1.57 -12.68 -10.37
N PRO A 25 1.39 -11.47 -10.93
CA PRO A 25 0.58 -10.42 -10.30
C PRO A 25 -0.84 -10.90 -10.01
N ALA A 26 -1.25 -10.75 -8.76
CA ALA A 26 -2.63 -10.94 -8.30
C ALA A 26 -3.16 -9.61 -7.72
N TYR A 27 -4.47 -9.41 -7.81
CA TYR A 27 -5.14 -8.17 -7.38
C TYR A 27 -6.29 -8.44 -6.39
N GLY A 28 -6.29 -9.62 -5.76
CA GLY A 28 -7.24 -9.97 -4.71
C GLY A 28 -6.80 -9.48 -3.32
N GLU A 29 -7.66 -9.69 -2.33
CA GLU A 29 -7.41 -9.29 -0.94
C GLU A 29 -6.11 -9.90 -0.37
N ASP A 30 -5.83 -11.18 -0.65
CA ASP A 30 -4.60 -11.84 -0.22
C ASP A 30 -3.33 -11.12 -0.72
N ALA A 31 -3.35 -10.65 -1.98
CA ALA A 31 -2.22 -9.93 -2.56
C ALA A 31 -2.01 -8.55 -1.90
N ILE A 32 -3.10 -7.90 -1.48
CA ILE A 32 -3.06 -6.65 -0.71
C ILE A 32 -2.48 -6.92 0.68
N ILE A 33 -2.93 -7.97 1.36
CA ILE A 33 -2.43 -8.36 2.68
C ILE A 33 -0.92 -8.65 2.62
N ASP A 34 -0.48 -9.43 1.63
CA ASP A 34 0.95 -9.72 1.44
C ASP A 34 1.77 -8.44 1.20
N LEU A 35 1.26 -7.51 0.37
CA LEU A 35 1.93 -6.23 0.13
C LEU A 35 2.03 -5.39 1.41
N LEU A 36 0.97 -5.34 2.22
CA LEU A 36 1.00 -4.65 3.51
C LEU A 36 1.99 -5.29 4.48
N ALA A 37 2.10 -6.62 4.50
CA ALA A 37 3.11 -7.32 5.28
C ALA A 37 4.53 -6.99 4.82
N ASP A 38 4.78 -6.98 3.51
CA ASP A 38 6.07 -6.59 2.91
C ASP A 38 6.47 -5.15 3.32
N ILE A 39 5.53 -4.20 3.23
CA ILE A 39 5.75 -2.80 3.65
C ILE A 39 6.07 -2.73 5.14
N ARG A 40 5.40 -3.52 5.98
CA ARG A 40 5.66 -3.54 7.42
C ARG A 40 7.06 -4.05 7.74
N HIS A 41 7.54 -5.06 7.04
CA HIS A 41 8.91 -5.53 7.13
C HIS A 41 9.92 -4.47 6.66
N TRP A 42 9.62 -3.78 5.56
CA TRP A 42 10.46 -2.70 5.07
C TRP A 42 10.53 -1.52 6.04
N CYS A 43 9.41 -1.06 6.59
CA CYS A 43 9.38 0.00 7.61
C CYS A 43 10.25 -0.37 8.81
N LYS A 44 10.15 -1.61 9.30
CA LYS A 44 11.01 -2.09 10.40
C LYS A 44 12.50 -2.04 10.03
N ALA A 45 12.86 -2.44 8.81
CA ALA A 45 14.25 -2.42 8.36
C ALA A 45 14.80 -0.98 8.15
N ALA A 46 13.94 -0.06 7.72
CA ALA A 46 14.27 1.35 7.47
C ALA A 46 14.15 2.25 8.71
N GLY A 47 13.64 1.73 9.84
CA GLY A 47 13.40 2.51 11.07
C GLY A 47 12.16 3.40 11.02
N PHE A 48 11.20 3.13 10.15
CA PHE A 48 9.92 3.83 10.09
C PHE A 48 8.88 3.17 11.01
N ASP A 49 8.06 3.99 11.67
CA ASP A 49 6.90 3.54 12.43
C ASP A 49 5.72 3.29 11.48
N PHE A 50 5.49 2.02 11.14
CA PHE A 50 4.40 1.62 10.27
C PHE A 50 3.03 2.06 10.80
N ALA A 51 2.78 1.97 12.12
CA ALA A 51 1.47 2.31 12.68
C ALA A 51 1.20 3.82 12.53
N ARG A 52 2.22 4.65 12.72
CA ARG A 52 2.12 6.09 12.45
C ARG A 52 1.90 6.38 10.97
N CYS A 53 2.62 5.69 10.07
CA CYS A 53 2.43 5.85 8.63
C CYS A 53 1.01 5.48 8.19
N ASP A 54 0.48 4.36 8.70
CA ASP A 54 -0.87 3.87 8.42
C ASP A 54 -1.94 4.86 8.92
N HIS A 55 -1.81 5.34 10.16
CA HIS A 55 -2.73 6.34 10.71
C HIS A 55 -2.76 7.63 9.88
N LEU A 56 -1.59 8.14 9.47
CA LEU A 56 -1.52 9.33 8.62
C LEU A 56 -2.11 9.07 7.23
N ALA A 57 -1.85 7.91 6.63
CA ALA A 57 -2.44 7.52 5.35
C ALA A 57 -3.97 7.45 5.42
N TRP A 58 -4.52 6.91 6.50
CA TRP A 58 -5.96 6.92 6.77
C TRP A 58 -6.53 8.34 6.89
N ALA A 59 -5.86 9.22 7.65
CA ALA A 59 -6.28 10.62 7.79
C ALA A 59 -6.28 11.35 6.44
N PHE A 60 -5.24 11.16 5.62
CA PHE A 60 -5.19 11.72 4.26
C PHE A 60 -6.34 11.20 3.37
N TYR A 61 -6.66 9.91 3.44
CA TYR A 61 -7.76 9.34 2.67
C TYR A 61 -9.12 9.93 3.09
N HIS A 62 -9.36 10.12 4.38
CA HIS A 62 -10.59 10.70 4.90
C HIS A 62 -10.76 12.18 4.57
N ASP A 63 -9.69 12.97 4.69
CA ASP A 63 -9.65 14.36 4.28
C ASP A 63 -9.95 14.50 2.77
N GLU A 64 -9.35 13.64 1.93
CA GLU A 64 -9.64 13.61 0.50
C GLU A 64 -11.08 13.18 0.16
N SER A 65 -11.70 12.39 1.03
CA SER A 65 -13.08 11.89 0.84
C SER A 65 -14.15 12.85 1.39
N GLY A 66 -13.75 13.99 1.96
CA GLY A 66 -14.66 15.01 2.49
C GLY A 66 -15.39 14.60 3.78
N ALA A 67 -14.91 13.55 4.46
CA ALA A 67 -15.42 13.09 5.74
C ALA A 67 -14.54 13.66 6.86
N ALA A 68 -14.73 14.94 7.17
CA ALA A 68 -14.15 15.61 8.34
C ALA A 68 -15.12 15.59 9.53
#